data_AF-A0A842NXR7-F1
#
_entry.id   AF-A0A842NXR7-F1
#
_cell.length_a   1.000
_cell.length_b   1.000
_cell.length_c   1.000
_cell.angle_alpha   90.00
_cell.angle_beta   90.00
_cell.angle_gamma   90.00
#
_symmetry.space_group_name_H-M   'P 1'
#
loop_
_entity.id
_entity.type
_entity.pdbx_description
1 polymer ?
#
loop_
_entity_poly.entity_id
_entity_poly.type
_entity_poly.pdbx_seq_one_letter_code
_entity_poly.pdbx_strand_id
1 'polypeptide(L)'
;MEELDKLREKNILAAKKKIAESVNEDDFIIHTINNIEELAKVTNVLTKRLRGWYAIYLPEFSRKVSDNEAFVNLILEKDRKALMQEMKINISMGMDLSKRDLKPIMDLASQIKSLYDLRDELKSYLEIVMSNYCKNMFSITGALLGAKLLKEAGSLKKLSRMTSSIVQLLGAENALFRHLKTGALPPKHGVIIQHPLVSSAKKSLRGKHARVLADKISIAVKTDYFKGEFIGDKLKKDIETKLR
;
A
#
# COMPACT_ATOMS: atom_id res chain seq x y z
N MET A 1 16.49 -29.33 42.79
CA MET A 1 15.30 -28.72 42.14
C MET A 1 15.44 -27.21 42.07
N GLU A 2 15.83 -26.53 43.15
CA GLU A 2 15.93 -25.07 43.21
C GLU A 2 16.92 -24.42 42.21
N GLU A 3 18.06 -25.06 41.90
CA GLU A 3 18.97 -24.55 40.85
C GLU A 3 18.41 -24.68 39.43
N LEU A 4 17.61 -25.72 39.18
CA LEU A 4 17.01 -25.95 37.86
C LEU A 4 15.92 -24.91 37.59
N ASP A 5 15.16 -24.54 38.60
CA ASP A 5 14.15 -23.47 38.52
C ASP A 5 14.81 -22.10 38.31
N LYS A 6 15.90 -21.79 39.02
CA LYS A 6 16.70 -20.57 38.79
C LYS A 6 17.28 -20.51 37.37
N LEU A 7 17.79 -21.62 36.85
CA LEU A 7 18.30 -21.70 35.48
C LEU A 7 17.17 -21.50 34.45
N ARG A 8 15.99 -22.08 34.70
CA ARG A 8 14.81 -21.90 33.86
C ARG A 8 14.38 -20.43 33.81
N GLU A 9 14.30 -19.77 34.95
CA GLU A 9 13.96 -18.35 35.03
C GLU A 9 14.97 -17.47 34.29
N LYS A 10 16.27 -17.73 34.46
CA LYS A 10 17.33 -17.01 33.75
C LYS A 10 17.23 -17.20 32.23
N ASN A 11 16.93 -18.42 31.78
CA ASN A 11 16.73 -18.72 30.36
C ASN A 11 15.48 -18.04 29.79
N ILE A 12 14.37 -18.03 30.53
CA ILE A 12 13.15 -17.30 30.14
C ILE A 12 13.44 -15.81 30.05
N LEU A 13 14.17 -15.23 30.99
CA LEU A 13 14.54 -13.82 30.97
C LEU A 13 15.43 -13.50 29.76
N ALA A 14 16.43 -14.32 29.49
CA ALA A 14 17.30 -14.17 28.32
C ALA A 14 16.51 -14.30 27.00
N ALA A 15 15.56 -15.24 26.92
CA ALA A 15 14.69 -15.41 25.77
C ALA A 15 13.78 -14.18 25.58
N LYS A 16 13.16 -13.68 26.65
CA LYS A 16 12.34 -12.45 26.61
C LYS A 16 13.14 -11.26 26.10
N LYS A 17 14.39 -11.10 26.56
CA LYS A 17 15.28 -10.02 26.10
C LYS A 17 15.60 -10.16 24.60
N LYS A 18 15.94 -11.37 24.14
CA LYS A 18 16.18 -11.63 22.71
C LYS A 18 14.94 -11.39 21.84
N ILE A 19 13.74 -11.70 22.34
CA ILE A 19 12.49 -11.42 21.63
C ILE A 19 12.27 -9.91 21.53
N ALA A 20 12.49 -9.16 22.62
CA ALA A 20 12.37 -7.71 22.59
C ALA A 20 13.38 -7.06 21.62
N GLU A 21 14.62 -7.54 21.58
CA GLU A 21 15.66 -7.09 20.65
C GLU A 21 15.38 -7.51 19.18
N SER A 22 14.47 -8.46 18.96
CA SER A 22 14.13 -8.93 17.61
C SER A 22 13.14 -8.03 16.88
N VAL A 23 12.44 -7.15 17.61
CA VAL A 23 11.52 -6.17 17.01
C VAL A 23 12.35 -5.06 16.38
N ASN A 24 12.29 -4.93 15.05
CA ASN A 24 13.06 -3.96 14.29
C ASN A 24 12.15 -2.87 13.70
N GLU A 25 12.74 -1.78 13.22
CA GLU A 25 12.03 -0.75 12.46
C GLU A 25 11.32 -1.33 11.22
N ASP A 26 11.86 -2.41 10.65
CA ASP A 26 11.24 -3.21 9.58
C ASP A 26 9.80 -3.62 9.91
N ASP A 27 9.55 -4.06 11.15
CA ASP A 27 8.24 -4.58 11.57
C ASP A 27 7.19 -3.45 11.55
N PHE A 28 7.56 -2.26 12.01
CA PHE A 28 6.68 -1.09 11.96
C PHE A 28 6.33 -0.71 10.52
N ILE A 29 7.29 -0.75 9.59
CA ILE A 29 7.05 -0.47 8.16
C ILE A 29 6.08 -1.51 7.59
N ILE A 30 6.34 -2.80 7.85
CA ILE A 30 5.53 -3.92 7.32
C ILE A 30 4.10 -3.89 7.87
N HIS A 31 3.93 -3.66 9.17
CA HIS A 31 2.60 -3.53 9.77
C HIS A 31 1.85 -2.30 9.24
N THR A 32 2.53 -1.17 9.07
CA THR A 32 1.93 0.05 8.53
C THR A 32 1.42 -0.16 7.12
N ILE A 33 2.20 -0.74 6.21
CA ILE A 33 1.75 -0.99 4.83
C ILE A 33 0.62 -2.02 4.76
N ASN A 34 0.65 -3.06 5.61
CA ASN A 34 -0.45 -4.01 5.71
C ASN A 34 -1.75 -3.32 6.15
N ASN A 35 -1.67 -2.43 7.14
CA ASN A 35 -2.82 -1.65 7.59
C ASN A 35 -3.33 -0.71 6.51
N ILE A 36 -2.46 0.00 5.78
CA ILE A 36 -2.85 0.85 4.65
C ILE A 36 -3.60 0.04 3.57
N GLU A 37 -3.08 -1.13 3.21
CA GLU A 37 -3.72 -1.99 2.21
C GLU A 37 -5.06 -2.55 2.69
N GLU A 38 -5.17 -2.92 3.97
CA GLU A 38 -6.41 -3.43 4.53
C GLU A 38 -7.47 -2.34 4.66
N LEU A 39 -7.09 -1.15 5.16
CA LEU A 39 -7.96 0.02 5.18
C LEU A 39 -8.46 0.39 3.78
N ALA A 40 -7.62 0.30 2.76
CA ALA A 40 -8.04 0.54 1.37
C ALA A 40 -9.09 -0.47 0.88
N LYS A 41 -8.98 -1.74 1.27
CA LYS A 41 -10.00 -2.76 0.94
C LYS A 41 -11.31 -2.50 1.70
N VAL A 42 -11.21 -2.27 3.02
CA VAL A 42 -12.37 -2.05 3.90
C VAL A 42 -13.13 -0.81 3.46
N THR A 43 -12.45 0.34 3.27
CA THR A 43 -13.07 1.58 2.79
C THR A 43 -13.76 1.39 1.43
N ASN A 44 -13.16 0.64 0.50
CA ASN A 44 -13.79 0.34 -0.79
C ASN A 44 -15.05 -0.52 -0.65
N VAL A 45 -15.04 -1.55 0.20
CA VAL A 45 -16.22 -2.38 0.46
C VAL A 45 -17.32 -1.57 1.12
N LEU A 46 -16.98 -0.79 2.16
CA LEU A 46 -17.94 0.07 2.87
C LEU A 46 -18.52 1.14 1.95
N THR A 47 -17.71 1.77 1.11
CA THR A 47 -18.19 2.78 0.16
C THR A 47 -19.15 2.19 -0.87
N LYS A 48 -18.90 0.97 -1.36
CA LYS A 48 -19.86 0.27 -2.23
C LYS A 48 -21.20 0.01 -1.53
N ARG A 49 -21.18 -0.34 -0.23
CA ARG A 49 -22.40 -0.51 0.57
C ARG A 49 -23.12 0.82 0.78
N LEU A 50 -22.39 1.88 1.14
CA LEU A 50 -22.92 3.23 1.27
C LEU A 50 -23.56 3.70 -0.04
N ARG A 51 -22.91 3.49 -1.19
CA ARG A 51 -23.45 3.82 -2.51
C ARG A 51 -24.77 3.11 -2.80
N GLY A 52 -24.88 1.83 -2.46
CA GLY A 52 -26.12 1.08 -2.61
C GLY A 52 -27.22 1.61 -1.69
N TRP A 53 -26.88 1.95 -0.45
CA TRP A 53 -27.83 2.45 0.53
C TRP A 53 -28.34 3.86 0.17
N TYR A 54 -27.43 4.77 -0.19
CA TYR A 54 -27.75 6.13 -0.62
C TYR A 54 -28.46 6.16 -1.98
N ALA A 55 -28.28 5.15 -2.84
CA ALA A 55 -29.01 5.06 -4.10
C ALA A 55 -30.53 4.89 -3.93
N ILE A 56 -31.01 4.45 -2.77
CA ILE A 56 -32.45 4.45 -2.45
C ILE A 56 -32.99 5.89 -2.38
N TYR A 57 -32.15 6.81 -1.90
CA TYR A 57 -32.48 8.22 -1.74
C TYR A 57 -32.22 9.05 -3.00
N LEU A 58 -31.06 8.86 -3.64
CA LEU A 58 -30.64 9.59 -4.84
C LEU A 58 -29.80 8.70 -5.77
N PRO A 59 -30.43 7.86 -6.62
CA PRO A 59 -29.73 6.89 -7.47
C PRO A 59 -28.87 7.56 -8.55
N GLU A 60 -29.28 8.73 -9.04
CA GLU A 60 -28.58 9.46 -10.10
C GLU A 60 -27.20 9.94 -9.66
N PHE A 61 -27.07 10.32 -8.39
CA PHE A 61 -25.80 10.79 -7.81
C PHE A 61 -24.77 9.65 -7.73
N SER A 62 -25.20 8.47 -7.29
CA SER A 62 -24.36 7.27 -7.22
C SER A 62 -23.80 6.85 -8.59
N ARG A 63 -24.56 7.08 -9.68
CA ARG A 63 -24.13 6.77 -11.05
C ARG A 63 -23.18 7.81 -11.65
N LYS A 64 -23.35 9.10 -11.31
CA LYS A 64 -22.55 10.19 -11.88
C LYS A 64 -21.16 10.30 -11.26
N VAL A 65 -21.04 10.10 -9.95
CA VAL A 65 -19.75 10.22 -9.26
C VAL A 65 -19.01 8.90 -9.31
N SER A 66 -17.93 8.83 -10.10
CA SER A 66 -17.09 7.64 -10.22
C SER A 66 -16.13 7.45 -9.04
N ASP A 67 -15.59 8.55 -8.50
CA ASP A 67 -14.66 8.50 -7.38
C ASP A 67 -15.37 8.25 -6.04
N ASN A 68 -14.85 7.30 -5.28
CA ASN A 68 -15.41 6.85 -4.01
C ASN A 68 -15.18 7.85 -2.88
N GLU A 69 -14.00 8.46 -2.85
CA GLU A 69 -13.62 9.39 -1.78
C GLU A 69 -14.39 10.71 -1.95
N ALA A 70 -14.42 11.26 -3.17
CA ALA A 70 -15.26 12.41 -3.50
C ALA A 70 -16.75 12.17 -3.21
N PHE A 71 -17.27 10.96 -3.48
CA PHE A 71 -18.67 10.61 -3.18
C PHE A 71 -18.99 10.73 -1.69
N VAL A 72 -18.12 10.23 -0.82
CA VAL A 72 -18.32 10.29 0.64
C VAL A 72 -18.26 11.75 1.13
N ASN A 73 -17.28 12.53 0.66
CA ASN A 73 -17.15 13.93 1.05
C ASN A 73 -18.35 14.77 0.62
N LEU A 74 -18.81 14.61 -0.63
CA LEU A 74 -19.96 15.35 -1.15
C LEU A 74 -21.27 15.04 -0.42
N ILE A 75 -21.48 13.79 0.00
CA ILE A 75 -22.66 13.41 0.80
C ILE A 75 -22.66 14.12 2.15
N LEU A 76 -21.49 14.22 2.79
CA LEU A 76 -21.35 14.83 4.11
C LEU A 76 -21.45 16.36 4.05
N GLU A 77 -21.04 16.98 2.95
CA GLU A 77 -21.00 18.44 2.80
C GLU A 77 -22.31 19.06 2.29
N LYS A 78 -23.08 18.35 1.46
CA LYS A 78 -24.17 18.94 0.68
C LYS A 78 -25.51 18.22 0.87
N ASP A 79 -26.56 19.03 0.97
CA ASP A 79 -27.94 18.55 0.97
C ASP A 79 -28.39 18.06 -0.42
N ARG A 80 -29.43 17.21 -0.45
CA ARG A 80 -30.03 16.65 -1.68
C ARG A 80 -30.27 17.69 -2.78
N LYS A 81 -30.79 18.87 -2.42
CA LYS A 81 -31.10 19.94 -3.38
C LYS A 81 -29.84 20.53 -4.02
N ALA A 82 -28.80 20.76 -3.23
CA ALA A 82 -27.52 21.25 -3.71
C ALA A 82 -26.84 20.22 -4.62
N LEU A 83 -26.88 18.93 -4.23
CA LEU A 83 -26.34 17.84 -5.05
C LEU A 83 -27.07 17.71 -6.40
N MET A 84 -28.40 17.85 -6.41
CA MET A 84 -29.19 17.82 -7.66
C MET A 84 -28.86 19.01 -8.57
N GLN A 85 -28.70 20.21 -8.01
CA GLN A 85 -28.38 21.41 -8.79
C GLN A 85 -26.98 21.32 -9.42
N GLU A 86 -25.98 20.93 -8.64
CA GLU A 86 -24.60 20.80 -9.10
C GLU A 86 -24.45 19.70 -10.16
N MET A 87 -25.17 18.60 -10.01
CA MET A 87 -25.16 17.50 -10.95
C MET A 87 -26.15 17.68 -12.12
N LYS A 88 -26.89 18.80 -12.20
CA LYS A 88 -27.93 19.05 -13.21
C LYS A 88 -28.94 17.90 -13.31
N ILE A 89 -29.48 17.48 -12.16
CA ILE A 89 -30.53 16.46 -12.05
C ILE A 89 -31.85 17.19 -11.84
N ASN A 90 -32.72 17.19 -12.85
CA ASN A 90 -33.99 17.94 -12.81
C ASN A 90 -35.10 17.18 -12.07
N ILE A 91 -35.10 15.85 -12.16
CA ILE A 91 -36.07 14.96 -11.51
C ILE A 91 -35.28 13.78 -10.96
N SER A 92 -35.41 13.52 -9.66
CA SER A 92 -34.84 12.35 -9.02
C SER A 92 -35.90 11.25 -8.92
N MET A 93 -35.53 10.02 -9.29
CA MET A 93 -36.35 8.83 -9.11
C MET A 93 -36.20 8.19 -7.72
N GLY A 94 -35.38 8.78 -6.86
CA GLY A 94 -35.14 8.29 -5.51
C GLY A 94 -36.23 8.70 -4.52
N MET A 95 -36.46 7.86 -3.52
CA MET A 95 -37.46 8.07 -2.48
C MET A 95 -37.03 9.19 -1.52
N ASP A 96 -37.97 10.01 -1.07
CA ASP A 96 -37.71 10.92 0.05
C ASP A 96 -37.63 10.11 1.36
N LEU A 97 -36.44 10.05 1.95
CA LEU A 97 -36.21 9.40 3.24
C LEU A 97 -36.50 10.35 4.41
N SER A 98 -36.98 9.77 5.52
CA SER A 98 -37.14 10.50 6.77
C SER A 98 -35.78 10.82 7.39
N LYS A 99 -35.72 11.85 8.25
CA LYS A 99 -34.49 12.18 9.00
C LYS A 99 -34.00 11.00 9.87
N ARG A 100 -34.89 10.12 10.31
CA ARG A 100 -34.54 8.93 11.10
C ARG A 100 -33.79 7.90 10.27
N ASP A 101 -34.18 7.72 9.01
CA ASP A 101 -33.56 6.75 8.10
C ASP A 101 -32.28 7.30 7.45
N LEU A 102 -32.21 8.62 7.24
CA LEU A 102 -31.01 9.29 6.74
C LEU A 102 -29.87 9.29 7.75
N LYS A 103 -30.16 9.40 9.05
CA LYS A 103 -29.12 9.50 10.09
C LYS A 103 -28.12 8.33 10.05
N PRO A 104 -28.54 7.05 10.06
CA PRO A 104 -27.60 5.92 9.93
C PRO A 104 -26.74 5.93 8.66
N ILE A 105 -27.28 6.44 7.55
CA ILE A 105 -26.54 6.54 6.27
C ILE A 105 -25.43 7.58 6.40
N MET A 106 -25.75 8.73 6.98
CA MET A 106 -24.79 9.82 7.22
C MET A 106 -23.74 9.43 8.27
N ASP A 107 -24.15 8.70 9.32
CA ASP A 107 -23.23 8.15 10.32
C ASP A 107 -22.24 7.15 9.68
N LEU A 108 -22.69 6.30 8.76
CA LEU A 108 -21.78 5.41 8.01
C LEU A 108 -20.83 6.21 7.13
N ALA A 109 -21.31 7.25 6.45
CA ALA A 109 -20.48 8.10 5.61
C ALA A 109 -19.38 8.81 6.43
N SER A 110 -19.71 9.32 7.62
CA SER A 110 -18.74 9.99 8.49
C SER A 110 -17.66 9.02 8.98
N GLN A 111 -18.03 7.79 9.35
CA GLN A 111 -17.05 6.76 9.72
C GLN A 111 -16.14 6.37 8.56
N ILE A 112 -16.68 6.26 7.34
CA ILE A 112 -15.86 5.98 6.14
C ILE A 112 -14.87 7.13 5.90
N LYS A 113 -15.29 8.39 6.09
CA LYS A 113 -14.38 9.55 5.99
C LYS A 113 -13.24 9.46 7.00
N SER A 114 -13.54 9.18 8.28
CA SER A 114 -12.52 8.99 9.31
C SER A 114 -11.51 7.88 8.96
N LEU A 115 -11.95 6.80 8.30
CA LEU A 115 -11.07 5.74 7.83
C LEU A 115 -10.17 6.19 6.66
N TYR A 116 -10.65 7.07 5.78
CA TYR A 116 -9.83 7.70 4.75
C TYR A 116 -8.75 8.60 5.36
N ASP A 117 -9.13 9.44 6.33
CA ASP A 117 -8.22 10.33 7.04
C ASP A 117 -7.11 9.52 7.76
N LEU A 118 -7.49 8.47 8.50
CA LEU A 118 -6.54 7.57 9.17
C LEU A 118 -5.58 6.90 8.19
N ARG A 119 -6.07 6.47 7.02
CA ARG A 119 -5.22 5.88 5.97
C ARG A 119 -4.16 6.88 5.50
N ASP A 120 -4.52 8.16 5.37
CA ASP A 120 -3.61 9.20 4.88
C ASP A 120 -2.62 9.67 5.95
N GLU A 121 -3.02 9.66 7.22
CA GLU A 121 -2.11 9.77 8.37
C GLU A 121 -1.07 8.65 8.36
N LEU A 122 -1.49 7.40 8.17
CA LEU A 122 -0.57 6.25 8.11
C LEU A 122 0.39 6.31 6.92
N LYS A 123 -0.05 6.84 5.76
CA LYS A 123 0.84 7.09 4.62
C LYS A 123 1.92 8.12 4.96
N SER A 124 1.52 9.22 5.60
CA SER A 124 2.45 10.28 6.03
C SER A 124 3.46 9.75 7.04
N TYR A 125 2.99 8.94 8.00
CA TYR A 125 3.87 8.23 8.94
C TYR A 125 4.85 7.29 8.21
N LEU A 126 4.38 6.50 7.24
CA LEU A 126 5.21 5.59 6.46
C LEU A 126 6.33 6.34 5.71
N GLU A 127 6.04 7.51 5.15
CA GLU A 127 7.03 8.36 4.48
C GLU A 127 8.13 8.84 5.43
N ILE A 128 7.75 9.26 6.64
CA ILE A 128 8.71 9.69 7.67
C ILE A 128 9.60 8.52 8.10
N VAL A 129 9.01 7.35 8.40
CA VAL A 129 9.78 6.19 8.85
C VAL A 129 10.73 5.70 7.76
N MET A 130 10.26 5.57 6.52
CA MET A 130 11.09 5.09 5.42
C MET A 130 12.19 6.07 5.02
N SER A 131 11.93 7.38 5.05
CA SER A 131 12.96 8.38 4.76
C SER A 131 14.07 8.39 5.81
N ASN A 132 13.78 8.03 7.06
CA ASN A 132 14.80 7.91 8.09
C ASN A 132 15.61 6.62 7.98
N TYR A 133 14.93 5.49 7.72
CA TYR A 133 15.53 4.16 7.81
C TYR A 133 16.12 3.64 6.48
N CYS A 134 15.44 3.86 5.34
CA CYS A 134 15.85 3.39 4.01
C CYS A 134 15.95 4.53 2.99
N LYS A 135 16.90 5.44 3.19
CA LYS A 135 17.07 6.66 2.37
C LYS A 135 17.27 6.35 0.89
N ASN A 136 18.14 5.41 0.57
CA ASN A 136 18.48 5.11 -0.82
C ASN A 136 17.30 4.44 -1.54
N MET A 137 16.68 3.45 -0.90
CA MET A 137 15.51 2.76 -1.44
C MET A 137 14.34 3.72 -1.62
N PHE A 138 14.05 4.54 -0.59
CA PHE A 138 12.98 5.54 -0.62
C PHE A 138 13.15 6.50 -1.80
N SER A 139 14.38 6.95 -2.07
CA SER A 139 14.64 7.85 -3.20
C SER A 139 14.16 7.24 -4.53
N ILE A 140 14.38 5.96 -4.76
CA ILE A 140 14.06 5.29 -6.03
C ILE A 140 12.59 4.89 -6.10
N THR A 141 12.08 4.19 -5.09
CA THR A 141 10.76 3.54 -5.16
C THR A 141 9.63 4.40 -4.59
N GLY A 142 9.95 5.40 -3.77
CA GLY A 142 9.01 6.03 -2.86
C GLY A 142 8.62 5.13 -1.68
N ALA A 143 7.80 5.65 -0.77
CA ALA A 143 7.39 4.95 0.45
C ALA A 143 6.54 3.71 0.15
N LEU A 144 5.44 3.87 -0.60
CA LEU A 144 4.47 2.78 -0.79
C LEU A 144 5.08 1.54 -1.45
N LEU A 145 5.81 1.71 -2.55
CA LEU A 145 6.42 0.57 -3.24
C LEU A 145 7.55 -0.06 -2.42
N GLY A 146 8.37 0.76 -1.75
CA GLY A 146 9.47 0.24 -0.93
C GLY A 146 8.97 -0.55 0.28
N ALA A 147 7.93 -0.06 0.96
CA ALA A 147 7.28 -0.79 2.03
C ALA A 147 6.66 -2.11 1.55
N LYS A 148 6.06 -2.14 0.36
CA LYS A 148 5.54 -3.40 -0.21
C LYS A 148 6.64 -4.39 -0.53
N LEU A 149 7.78 -3.94 -1.07
CA LEU A 149 8.92 -4.82 -1.30
C LEU A 149 9.47 -5.40 0.01
N LEU A 150 9.52 -4.59 1.07
CA LEU A 150 9.88 -5.06 2.42
C LEU A 150 8.89 -6.07 2.97
N LYS A 151 7.58 -5.82 2.79
CA LYS A 151 6.52 -6.75 3.15
C LYS A 151 6.69 -8.11 2.46
N GLU A 152 6.87 -8.14 1.13
CA GLU A 152 7.01 -9.40 0.39
C GLU A 152 8.30 -10.15 0.76
N ALA A 153 9.39 -9.42 1.06
CA ALA A 153 10.63 -10.05 1.52
C ALA A 153 10.60 -10.48 3.01
N GLY A 154 9.77 -9.81 3.82
CA GLY A 154 9.59 -10.03 5.25
C GLY A 154 10.62 -9.34 6.15
N SER A 155 11.75 -8.85 5.63
CA SER A 155 12.68 -7.96 6.34
C SER A 155 13.69 -7.32 5.38
N LEU A 156 14.28 -6.20 5.80
CA LEU A 156 15.34 -5.53 5.04
C LEU A 156 16.57 -6.44 4.87
N LYS A 157 16.89 -7.23 5.89
CA LYS A 157 17.98 -8.23 5.85
C LYS A 157 17.75 -9.32 4.80
N LYS A 158 16.52 -9.80 4.67
CA LYS A 158 16.18 -10.80 3.64
C LYS A 158 16.24 -10.14 2.26
N LEU A 159 15.70 -8.93 2.12
CA LEU A 159 15.69 -8.20 0.86
C LEU A 159 17.11 -7.87 0.37
N SER A 160 18.04 -7.52 1.26
CA SER A 160 19.44 -7.22 0.89
C SER A 160 20.21 -8.44 0.39
N ARG A 161 19.80 -9.65 0.78
CA ARG A 161 20.36 -10.93 0.32
C ARG A 161 19.78 -11.41 -1.01
N MET A 162 18.63 -10.88 -1.42
CA MET A 162 18.00 -11.26 -2.69
C MET A 162 18.79 -10.75 -3.89
N THR A 163 18.75 -11.51 -4.99
CA THR A 163 19.28 -11.07 -6.29
C THR A 163 18.30 -10.12 -6.96
N SER A 164 18.79 -9.29 -7.89
CA SER A 164 17.95 -8.39 -8.68
C SER A 164 16.81 -9.12 -9.39
N SER A 165 17.07 -10.31 -9.95
CA SER A 165 16.06 -11.13 -10.62
C SER A 165 14.92 -11.56 -9.69
N ILE A 166 15.21 -11.82 -8.41
CA ILE A 166 14.17 -12.12 -7.41
C ILE A 166 13.40 -10.85 -7.07
N VAL A 167 14.10 -9.73 -6.81
CA VAL A 167 13.48 -8.43 -6.52
C VAL A 167 12.54 -8.01 -7.65
N GLN A 168 12.89 -8.28 -8.91
CA GLN A 168 12.04 -8.05 -10.08
C GLN A 168 10.68 -8.79 -10.00
N LEU A 169 10.65 -9.97 -9.40
CA LEU A 169 9.53 -10.90 -9.42
C LEU A 169 8.76 -10.99 -8.08
N LEU A 170 9.21 -10.30 -7.03
CA LEU A 170 8.53 -10.26 -5.73
C LEU A 170 7.06 -9.86 -5.89
N GLY A 171 6.14 -10.63 -5.31
CA GLY A 171 4.68 -10.51 -5.43
C GLY A 171 4.06 -11.15 -6.69
N ALA A 172 4.87 -11.82 -7.53
CA ALA A 172 4.40 -12.62 -8.66
C ALA A 172 4.74 -14.11 -8.52
N GLU A 173 4.94 -14.59 -7.29
CA GLU A 173 5.33 -15.95 -6.96
C GLU A 173 4.35 -16.97 -7.56
N ASN A 174 3.05 -16.72 -7.44
CA ASN A 174 2.02 -17.61 -7.98
C ASN A 174 2.13 -17.80 -9.50
N ALA A 175 2.45 -16.73 -10.24
CA ALA A 175 2.65 -16.79 -11.68
C ALA A 175 3.99 -17.46 -12.04
N LEU A 176 5.04 -17.19 -11.26
CA LEU A 176 6.35 -17.80 -11.42
C LEU A 176 6.29 -19.31 -11.18
N PHE A 177 5.65 -19.75 -10.09
CA PHE A 177 5.48 -21.16 -9.77
C PHE A 177 4.60 -21.88 -10.80
N ARG A 178 3.62 -21.19 -11.40
CA ARG A 178 2.84 -21.73 -12.51
C ARG A 178 3.74 -21.96 -13.73
N HIS A 179 4.58 -21.01 -14.10
CA HIS A 179 5.57 -21.19 -15.17
C HIS A 179 6.49 -22.40 -14.91
N LEU A 180 7.02 -22.52 -13.69
CA LEU A 180 7.91 -23.62 -13.32
C LEU A 180 7.21 -25.00 -13.35
N LYS A 181 5.92 -25.07 -13.02
CA LYS A 181 5.15 -26.32 -13.00
C LYS A 181 4.60 -26.72 -14.36
N THR A 182 4.06 -25.77 -15.13
CA THR A 182 3.29 -26.05 -16.34
C THR A 182 3.95 -25.55 -17.63
N GLY A 183 5.10 -24.88 -17.55
CA GLY A 183 5.76 -24.26 -18.69
C GLY A 183 5.06 -23.03 -19.27
N ALA A 184 4.00 -22.52 -18.62
CA ALA A 184 3.27 -21.32 -19.05
C ALA A 184 4.19 -20.09 -19.07
N LEU A 185 3.92 -19.04 -19.87
CA LEU A 185 4.83 -17.90 -19.98
C LEU A 185 5.22 -17.27 -18.62
N PRO A 186 6.52 -16.96 -18.38
CA PRO A 186 6.98 -16.42 -17.11
C PRO A 186 6.49 -14.98 -16.88
N PRO A 187 6.27 -14.59 -15.60
CA PRO A 187 5.98 -13.19 -15.27
C PRO A 187 7.18 -12.30 -15.55
N LYS A 188 6.93 -11.07 -16.03
CA LYS A 188 7.99 -10.08 -16.34
C LYS A 188 8.31 -9.15 -15.17
N HIS A 189 7.41 -9.03 -14.21
CA HIS A 189 7.50 -8.12 -13.08
C HIS A 189 6.51 -8.56 -12.00
N GLY A 190 6.84 -8.32 -10.74
CA GLY A 190 5.94 -8.45 -9.60
C GLY A 190 5.39 -7.09 -9.16
N VAL A 191 5.46 -6.77 -7.86
CA VAL A 191 4.96 -5.52 -7.27
C VAL A 191 5.59 -4.28 -7.91
N ILE A 192 6.80 -4.39 -8.46
CA ILE A 192 7.53 -3.32 -9.15
C ILE A 192 6.75 -2.69 -10.31
N ILE A 193 5.74 -3.36 -10.87
CA ILE A 193 4.85 -2.76 -11.87
C ILE A 193 4.15 -1.48 -11.39
N GLN A 194 3.96 -1.33 -10.07
CA GLN A 194 3.31 -0.15 -9.49
C GLN A 194 4.17 1.12 -9.65
N HIS A 195 5.47 0.99 -9.93
CA HIS A 195 6.34 2.13 -10.15
C HIS A 195 5.95 2.90 -11.43
N PRO A 196 5.85 4.25 -11.41
CA PRO A 196 5.46 5.05 -12.57
C PRO A 196 6.27 4.76 -13.83
N LEU A 197 7.59 4.55 -13.70
CA LEU A 197 8.48 4.25 -14.84
C LEU A 197 8.18 2.92 -15.53
N VAL A 198 7.51 1.98 -14.85
CA VAL A 198 7.16 0.66 -15.38
C VAL A 198 5.70 0.64 -15.84
N SER A 199 4.78 1.23 -15.07
CA SER A 199 3.36 1.26 -15.39
C SER A 199 3.07 2.07 -16.67
N SER A 200 3.72 3.23 -16.81
CA SER A 200 3.57 4.13 -17.97
C SER A 200 4.24 3.60 -19.26
N ALA A 201 5.20 2.69 -19.14
CA ALA A 201 5.90 2.13 -20.29
C ALA A 201 5.00 1.20 -21.14
N LYS A 202 5.27 1.15 -22.46
CA LYS A 202 4.64 0.21 -23.40
C LYS A 202 4.83 -1.23 -22.93
N LYS A 203 3.82 -2.10 -23.12
CA LYS A 203 3.82 -3.51 -22.65
C LYS A 203 5.08 -4.30 -23.05
N SER A 204 5.65 -4.03 -24.22
CA SER A 204 6.90 -4.64 -24.69
C SER A 204 8.12 -4.23 -23.84
N LEU A 205 8.19 -2.96 -23.43
CA LEU A 205 9.31 -2.37 -22.70
C LEU A 205 9.24 -2.58 -21.19
N ARG A 206 8.07 -2.90 -20.63
CA ARG A 206 7.88 -3.09 -19.18
C ARG A 206 8.88 -4.07 -18.56
N GLY A 207 9.24 -5.14 -19.27
CA GLY A 207 10.24 -6.11 -18.79
C GLY A 207 11.66 -5.52 -18.71
N LYS A 208 12.07 -4.71 -19.70
CA LYS A 208 13.36 -3.99 -19.67
C LYS A 208 13.39 -3.00 -18.52
N HIS A 209 12.30 -2.22 -18.35
CA HIS A 209 12.19 -1.21 -17.30
C HIS A 209 12.21 -1.84 -15.91
N ALA A 210 11.44 -2.92 -15.70
CA ALA A 210 11.41 -3.64 -14.43
C ALA A 210 12.78 -4.20 -14.04
N ARG A 211 13.55 -4.74 -15.01
CA ARG A 211 14.89 -5.26 -14.76
C ARG A 211 15.88 -4.17 -14.33
N VAL A 212 15.94 -3.06 -15.08
CA VAL A 212 16.81 -1.92 -14.76
C VAL A 212 16.47 -1.35 -13.39
N LEU A 213 15.18 -1.26 -13.07
CA LEU A 213 14.70 -0.76 -11.79
C LEU A 213 15.06 -1.72 -10.65
N ALA A 214 14.84 -3.03 -10.81
CA ALA A 214 15.19 -4.04 -9.81
C ALA A 214 16.70 -4.08 -9.53
N ASP A 215 17.54 -3.90 -10.55
CA ASP A 215 19.00 -3.84 -10.38
C ASP A 215 19.39 -2.71 -9.43
N LYS A 216 18.81 -1.52 -9.65
CA LYS A 216 19.14 -0.32 -8.89
C LYS A 216 18.52 -0.34 -7.48
N ILE A 217 17.33 -0.92 -7.34
CA ILE A 217 16.73 -1.20 -6.03
C ILE A 217 17.59 -2.18 -5.22
N SER A 218 18.10 -3.25 -5.84
CA SER A 218 18.95 -4.22 -5.13
C SER A 218 20.23 -3.56 -4.60
N ILE A 219 20.83 -2.65 -5.36
CA ILE A 219 21.99 -1.87 -4.91
C ILE A 219 21.59 -0.95 -3.75
N ALA A 220 20.51 -0.17 -3.90
CA ALA A 220 20.03 0.74 -2.86
C ALA A 220 19.74 0.04 -1.54
N VAL A 221 19.03 -1.10 -1.57
CA VAL A 221 18.69 -1.88 -0.38
C VAL A 221 19.94 -2.43 0.31
N LYS A 222 20.93 -2.91 -0.46
CA LYS A 222 22.20 -3.37 0.12
C LYS A 222 22.93 -2.22 0.81
N THR A 223 23.00 -1.06 0.16
CA THR A 223 23.62 0.14 0.76
C THR A 223 22.91 0.57 2.03
N ASP A 224 21.57 0.60 2.04
CA ASP A 224 20.78 0.95 3.23
C ASP A 224 21.02 -0.06 4.38
N TYR A 225 20.97 -1.37 4.09
CA TYR A 225 21.18 -2.40 5.11
C TYR A 225 22.60 -2.37 5.72
N PHE A 226 23.62 -2.13 4.89
CA PHE A 226 25.01 -2.04 5.36
C PHE A 226 25.40 -0.62 5.84
N LYS A 227 24.42 0.30 5.98
CA LYS A 227 24.60 1.68 6.45
C LYS A 227 25.64 2.48 5.63
N GLY A 228 25.65 2.28 4.33
CA GLY A 228 26.48 3.05 3.41
C GLY A 228 25.97 4.48 3.20
N GLU A 229 26.77 5.29 2.51
CA GLU A 229 26.41 6.67 2.17
C GLU A 229 25.19 6.77 1.26
N PHE A 230 24.59 7.96 1.21
CA PHE A 230 23.48 8.24 0.31
C PHE A 230 23.95 8.29 -1.15
N ILE A 231 23.47 7.35 -1.95
CA ILE A 231 23.75 7.20 -3.39
C ILE A 231 22.48 7.33 -4.26
N GLY A 232 21.35 7.73 -3.66
CA GLY A 232 20.04 7.76 -4.33
C GLY A 232 20.00 8.58 -5.63
N ASP A 233 20.60 9.77 -5.64
CA ASP A 233 20.60 10.65 -6.81
C ASP A 233 21.39 10.08 -7.99
N LYS A 234 22.51 9.43 -7.68
CA LYS A 234 23.31 8.73 -8.69
C LYS A 234 22.51 7.57 -9.29
N LEU A 235 21.84 6.79 -8.45
CA LEU A 235 21.02 5.67 -8.91
C LEU A 235 19.84 6.12 -9.77
N LYS A 236 19.19 7.25 -9.45
CA LYS A 236 18.13 7.84 -10.29
C LYS A 236 18.65 8.22 -11.67
N LYS A 237 19.76 8.96 -11.74
CA LYS A 237 20.39 9.36 -13.01
C LYS A 237 20.76 8.14 -13.86
N ASP A 238 21.27 7.08 -13.24
CA ASP A 238 21.59 5.84 -13.93
C ASP A 238 20.34 5.13 -14.51
N ILE A 239 19.21 5.17 -13.79
CA ILE A 239 17.94 4.61 -14.28
C ILE A 239 17.50 5.40 -15.51
N GLU A 240 17.46 6.72 -15.43
CA GLU A 240 17.04 7.59 -16.54
C GLU A 240 17.94 7.39 -17.77
N THR A 241 19.26 7.29 -17.57
CA THR A 241 20.21 7.09 -18.67
C THR A 241 20.01 5.76 -19.38
N LYS A 242 19.66 4.68 -18.65
CA LYS A 242 19.43 3.35 -19.23
C LYS A 242 18.04 3.16 -19.86
N LEU A 243 17.08 4.01 -19.48
CA LEU A 243 15.70 3.95 -19.97
C LEU A 243 15.42 4.89 -21.15
N ARG A 244 16.31 5.86 -21.41
CA ARG A 244 16.42 6.52 -22.72
C ARG A 244 16.82 5.51 -23.79
#